data_AF-A0A6A4GR73-F1
#
_entry.id   AF-A0A6A4GR73-F1
#
_cell.length_a   1.000
_cell.length_b   1.000
_cell.length_c   1.000
_cell.angle_alpha   90.00
_cell.angle_beta   90.00
_cell.angle_gamma   90.00
#
_symmetry.space_group_name_H-M   'P 1'
#
loop_
_entity.id
_entity.type
_entity.pdbx_description
1 polymer ?
#
loop_
_entity_poly.entity_id
_entity_poly.type
_entity_poly.pdbx_seq_one_letter_code
_entity_poly.pdbx_strand_id
1 'polypeptide(L)'
;RKHRNEEGNEWKLISDVQALEASLNVEVRWVEGCEEWVRARTMVKEAAYCKALDKLECLLVAWMFEIARLNVSGTGYKMCKHIGQSLKNCSKSIQSAIVSYNKAAAALHPPCWKITWDKIVKLSYFSEFDILWDT
;
A
#
# COMPACT_ATOMS: atom_id res chain seq x y z
N ARG A 1 8.02 26.76 -27.54
CA ARG A 1 9.17 26.69 -26.60
C ARG A 1 9.08 25.48 -25.67
N LYS A 2 7.91 25.19 -25.07
CA LYS A 2 7.68 24.05 -24.16
C LYS A 2 7.95 22.66 -24.77
N HIS A 3 7.34 22.37 -25.93
CA HIS A 3 7.54 21.12 -26.68
C HIS A 3 9.00 20.79 -27.00
N ARG A 4 9.79 21.79 -27.39
CA ARG A 4 11.22 21.65 -27.70
C ARG A 4 12.08 21.33 -26.47
N ASN A 5 11.63 21.77 -25.28
CA ASN A 5 12.28 21.45 -24.01
C ASN A 5 11.90 20.05 -23.51
N GLU A 6 10.67 19.61 -23.81
CA GLU A 6 10.17 18.26 -23.49
C GLU A 6 10.92 17.21 -24.34
N GLU A 7 11.02 17.42 -25.65
CA GLU A 7 11.81 16.57 -26.57
C GLU A 7 13.28 16.50 -26.12
N GLY A 8 13.90 17.65 -25.79
CA GLY A 8 15.28 17.69 -25.31
C GLY A 8 15.50 16.95 -23.98
N ASN A 9 14.46 16.82 -23.15
CA ASN A 9 14.51 16.05 -21.91
C ASN A 9 14.37 14.54 -22.17
N GLU A 10 13.53 14.14 -23.14
CA GLU A 10 13.38 12.75 -23.56
C GLU A 10 14.69 12.18 -24.11
N TRP A 11 15.39 12.92 -24.97
CA TRP A 11 16.70 12.48 -25.50
C TRP A 11 17.75 12.27 -24.41
N LYS A 12 17.79 13.16 -23.40
CA LYS A 12 18.68 13.01 -22.25
C LYS A 12 18.35 11.76 -21.44
N LEU A 13 17.07 11.54 -21.14
CA LEU A 13 16.61 10.35 -20.41
C LEU A 13 16.95 9.05 -21.15
N ILE A 14 16.77 9.02 -22.47
CA ILE A 14 17.13 7.86 -23.30
C ILE A 14 18.65 7.61 -23.25
N SER A 15 19.45 8.67 -23.39
CA SER A 15 20.92 8.57 -23.30
C SER A 15 21.38 8.06 -21.94
N ASP A 16 20.77 8.55 -20.85
CA ASP A 16 21.11 8.14 -19.48
C ASP A 16 20.74 6.66 -19.25
N VAL A 17 19.59 6.21 -19.76
CA VAL A 17 19.17 4.80 -19.71
C VAL A 17 20.15 3.91 -20.49
N GLN A 18 20.54 4.30 -21.71
CA GLN A 18 21.49 3.54 -22.52
C GLN A 18 22.87 3.43 -21.85
N ALA A 19 23.35 4.51 -21.22
CA ALA A 19 24.61 4.50 -20.47
C ALA A 19 24.55 3.54 -19.27
N LEU A 20 23.42 3.52 -18.56
CA LEU A 20 23.19 2.59 -17.46
C LEU A 20 23.09 1.14 -17.94
N GLU A 21 22.34 0.87 -19.01
CA GLU A 21 22.22 -0.45 -19.63
C GLU A 21 23.61 -1.01 -20.02
N ALA A 22 24.46 -0.17 -20.64
CA ALA A 22 25.83 -0.54 -20.97
C ALA A 22 26.67 -0.84 -19.71
N SER A 23 26.54 -0.03 -18.65
CA SER A 23 27.27 -0.24 -17.39
C SER A 23 26.86 -1.51 -16.63
N LEU A 24 25.60 -1.92 -16.79
CA LEU A 24 25.01 -3.10 -16.14
C LEU A 24 25.06 -4.36 -17.03
N ASN A 25 25.68 -4.25 -18.22
CA ASN A 25 25.80 -5.32 -19.20
C ASN A 25 24.46 -5.97 -19.58
N VAL A 26 23.42 -5.12 -19.74
CA VAL A 26 22.09 -5.56 -20.15
C VAL A 26 22.05 -5.69 -21.67
N GLU A 27 22.17 -6.93 -22.17
CA GLU A 27 22.22 -7.21 -23.61
C GLU A 27 20.85 -7.17 -24.29
N VAL A 28 19.78 -7.55 -23.57
CA VAL A 28 18.41 -7.62 -24.10
C VAL A 28 17.46 -6.88 -23.19
N ARG A 29 16.83 -5.83 -23.73
CA ARG A 29 15.78 -5.10 -23.04
C ARG A 29 14.51 -5.93 -23.01
N TRP A 30 13.86 -6.04 -21.85
CA TRP A 30 12.58 -6.73 -21.74
C TRP A 30 11.50 -6.00 -22.54
N VAL A 31 10.82 -6.75 -23.39
CA VAL A 31 9.73 -6.26 -24.24
C VAL A 31 8.41 -6.77 -23.69
N GLU A 32 7.34 -5.98 -23.85
CA GLU A 32 6.00 -6.40 -23.46
C GLU A 32 5.63 -7.73 -24.14
N GLY A 33 5.33 -8.74 -23.33
CA GLY A 33 5.01 -10.11 -23.77
C GLY A 33 6.11 -11.15 -23.58
N CYS A 34 7.37 -10.76 -23.33
CA CYS A 34 8.40 -11.75 -22.95
C CYS A 34 8.16 -12.28 -21.53
N GLU A 35 8.67 -13.47 -21.22
CA GLU A 35 8.42 -14.14 -19.95
C GLU A 35 8.93 -13.29 -18.77
N GLU A 36 10.11 -12.70 -18.90
CA GLU A 36 10.71 -11.81 -17.91
C GLU A 36 9.83 -10.60 -17.64
N TRP A 37 9.26 -10.00 -18.69
CA TRP A 37 8.38 -8.85 -18.56
C TRP A 37 7.07 -9.23 -17.86
N VAL A 38 6.49 -10.38 -18.21
CA VAL A 38 5.27 -10.90 -17.57
C VAL A 38 5.53 -11.22 -16.10
N ARG A 39 6.64 -11.90 -15.79
CA ARG A 39 7.05 -12.19 -14.40
C ARG A 39 7.24 -10.91 -13.59
N ALA A 40 7.99 -9.96 -14.11
CA ALA A 40 8.21 -8.68 -13.45
C ALA A 40 6.90 -7.92 -13.22
N ARG A 41 5.99 -7.92 -14.20
CA ARG A 41 4.66 -7.31 -14.06
C ARG A 41 3.84 -7.97 -12.95
N THR A 42 3.89 -9.30 -12.84
CA THR A 42 3.25 -10.03 -11.74
C THR A 42 3.87 -9.67 -10.39
N MET A 43 5.20 -9.69 -10.28
CA MET A 43 5.92 -9.29 -9.06
C MET A 43 5.57 -7.88 -8.61
N VAL A 44 5.45 -6.92 -9.54
CA VAL A 44 5.06 -5.54 -9.21
C VAL A 44 3.64 -5.48 -8.66
N LYS A 45 2.70 -6.27 -9.19
CA LYS A 45 1.33 -6.34 -8.67
C LYS A 45 1.29 -6.96 -7.27
N GLU A 46 2.04 -8.04 -7.05
CA GLU A 46 2.18 -8.69 -5.74
C GLU A 46 2.80 -7.74 -4.72
N ALA A 47 3.89 -7.06 -5.06
CA ALA A 47 4.51 -6.06 -4.19
C ALA A 47 3.56 -4.89 -3.86
N ALA A 48 2.77 -4.44 -4.83
CA ALA A 48 1.75 -3.41 -4.60
C ALA A 48 0.64 -3.90 -3.66
N TYR A 49 0.24 -5.17 -3.76
CA TYR A 49 -0.70 -5.81 -2.85
C TYR A 49 -0.12 -5.92 -1.44
N CYS A 50 1.08 -6.48 -1.27
CA CYS A 50 1.73 -6.59 0.05
C CYS A 50 1.88 -5.22 0.71
N LYS A 51 2.33 -4.20 -0.04
CA LYS A 51 2.44 -2.84 0.48
C LYS A 51 1.10 -2.26 0.93
N ALA A 52 0.01 -2.56 0.22
CA ALA A 52 -1.32 -2.12 0.61
C ALA A 52 -1.84 -2.86 1.84
N LEU A 53 -1.52 -4.15 1.97
CA LEU A 53 -1.81 -4.98 3.14
C LEU A 53 -1.05 -4.49 4.37
N ASP A 54 0.28 -4.37 4.30
CA ASP A 54 1.14 -3.86 5.38
C ASP A 54 0.64 -2.51 5.89
N LYS A 55 0.24 -1.63 4.96
CA LYS A 55 -0.28 -0.30 5.31
C LYS A 55 -1.59 -0.39 6.07
N LEU A 56 -2.48 -1.30 5.66
CA LEU A 56 -3.75 -1.55 6.34
C LEU A 56 -3.49 -2.09 7.75
N GLU A 57 -2.63 -3.10 7.90
CA GLU A 57 -2.26 -3.71 9.18
C GLU A 57 -1.65 -2.71 10.15
N CYS A 58 -0.66 -1.93 9.69
CA CYS A 58 -0.02 -0.90 10.51
C CYS A 58 -1.05 0.12 11.06
N LEU A 59 -2.03 0.50 10.24
CA LEU A 59 -3.10 1.42 10.68
C LEU A 59 -4.05 0.76 11.68
N LEU A 60 -4.37 -0.52 11.50
CA LEU A 60 -5.20 -1.28 12.44
C LEU A 60 -4.52 -1.41 13.80
N VAL A 61 -3.25 -1.79 13.82
CA VAL A 61 -2.44 -1.87 15.04
C VAL A 61 -2.39 -0.51 15.73
N ALA A 62 -2.09 0.57 15.01
CA ALA A 62 -2.10 1.92 15.56
C ALA A 62 -3.47 2.32 16.15
N TRP A 63 -4.56 1.98 15.47
CA TRP A 63 -5.92 2.24 15.95
C TRP A 63 -6.25 1.46 17.23
N MET A 64 -5.83 0.20 17.35
CA MET A 64 -5.99 -0.61 18.56
C MET A 64 -5.25 0.00 19.76
N PHE A 65 -4.00 0.45 19.56
CA PHE A 65 -3.24 1.13 20.60
C PHE A 65 -3.93 2.43 21.05
N GLU A 66 -4.51 3.19 20.12
CA GLU A 66 -5.27 4.41 20.47
C GLU A 66 -6.55 4.09 21.25
N ILE A 67 -7.27 3.01 20.91
CA ILE A 67 -8.42 2.54 21.69
C ILE A 67 -7.98 2.12 23.09
N ALA A 68 -6.91 1.32 23.20
CA ALA A 68 -6.38 0.89 24.48
C ALA A 68 -6.02 2.09 25.38
N ARG A 69 -5.45 3.16 24.79
CA ARG A 69 -5.14 4.42 25.50
C ARG A 69 -6.38 5.14 26.03
N LEU A 70 -7.54 5.06 25.36
CA LEU A 70 -8.79 5.60 25.91
C LEU A 70 -9.27 4.84 27.14
N ASN A 71 -9.00 3.54 27.20
CA ASN A 71 -9.46 2.68 28.29
C ASN A 71 -8.59 2.80 29.57
N VAL A 72 -7.48 3.55 29.54
CA VAL A 72 -6.63 3.80 30.71
C VAL A 72 -7.25 4.89 31.59
N SER A 73 -7.64 4.51 32.81
CA SER A 73 -8.14 5.44 33.83
C SER A 73 -7.13 6.53 34.17
N GLY A 74 -7.58 7.78 34.33
CA GLY A 74 -6.73 8.92 34.72
C GLY A 74 -6.29 9.84 33.57
N THR A 75 -6.81 9.65 32.36
CA THR A 75 -6.58 10.57 31.24
C THR A 75 -7.41 11.86 31.41
N GLY A 76 -6.74 13.01 31.49
CA GLY A 76 -7.41 14.31 31.56
C GLY A 76 -8.19 14.63 30.28
N TYR A 77 -9.26 15.45 30.40
CA TYR A 77 -10.19 15.78 29.31
C TYR A 77 -9.52 16.20 27.99
N LYS A 78 -8.46 17.01 28.05
CA LYS A 78 -7.71 17.45 26.86
C LYS A 78 -7.09 16.25 26.12
N MET A 79 -6.51 15.30 26.85
CA MET A 79 -5.92 14.09 26.26
C MET A 79 -7.00 13.21 25.62
N CYS A 80 -8.15 13.01 26.30
CA CYS A 80 -9.28 12.27 25.71
C CYS A 80 -9.75 12.89 24.39
N LYS A 81 -9.80 14.23 24.31
CA LYS A 81 -10.16 14.94 23.06
C LYS A 81 -9.15 14.67 21.94
N HIS A 82 -7.85 14.67 22.25
CA HIS A 82 -6.80 14.37 21.26
C HIS A 82 -6.87 12.91 20.78
N ILE A 83 -7.05 11.95 21.69
CA ILE A 83 -7.18 10.54 21.32
C ILE A 83 -8.45 10.34 20.46
N GLY A 84 -9.57 10.94 20.85
CA GLY A 84 -10.81 10.91 20.05
C GLY A 84 -10.63 11.48 18.64
N GLN A 85 -9.85 12.54 18.48
CA GLN A 85 -9.51 13.08 17.15
C GLN A 85 -8.57 12.15 16.37
N SER A 86 -7.57 11.57 17.04
CA SER A 86 -6.65 10.58 16.45
C SER A 86 -7.42 9.39 15.89
N LEU A 87 -8.36 8.83 16.66
CA LEU A 87 -9.22 7.72 16.25
C LEU A 87 -10.09 8.07 15.03
N LYS A 88 -10.68 9.27 14.98
CA LYS A 88 -11.44 9.75 13.81
C LYS A 88 -10.57 9.82 12.56
N ASN A 89 -9.35 10.34 12.69
CA ASN A 89 -8.41 10.45 11.57
C ASN A 89 -7.92 9.08 11.12
N CYS A 90 -7.65 8.17 12.06
CA CYS A 90 -7.22 6.82 11.79
C CYS A 90 -8.33 6.03 11.08
N SER A 91 -9.59 6.14 11.51
CA SER A 91 -10.74 5.50 10.84
C SER A 91 -10.85 5.88 9.35
N LYS A 92 -10.72 7.17 9.02
CA LYS A 92 -10.69 7.64 7.62
C LYS A 92 -9.50 7.07 6.84
N SER A 93 -8.35 6.96 7.50
CA SER A 93 -7.12 6.43 6.89
C SER A 93 -7.24 4.93 6.61
N ILE A 94 -7.82 4.17 7.54
CA ILE A 94 -8.10 2.74 7.37
C ILE A 94 -9.11 2.54 6.24
N GLN A 95 -10.21 3.31 6.19
CA GLN A 95 -11.17 3.22 5.06
C GLN A 95 -10.48 3.45 3.71
N SER A 96 -9.57 4.41 3.61
CA SER A 96 -8.79 4.66 2.39
C SER A 96 -7.80 3.53 2.09
N ALA A 97 -7.19 2.94 3.11
CA ALA A 97 -6.31 1.79 2.99
C ALA A 97 -7.06 0.54 2.51
N ILE A 98 -8.29 0.29 2.99
CA ILE A 98 -9.16 -0.79 2.50
C ILE A 98 -9.43 -0.63 1.01
N VAL A 99 -9.73 0.58 0.54
CA VAL A 99 -9.96 0.83 -0.90
C VAL A 99 -8.71 0.50 -1.71
N SER A 100 -7.54 0.91 -1.21
CA SER A 100 -6.25 0.65 -1.87
C SER A 100 -5.92 -0.84 -1.89
N TYR A 101 -6.12 -1.54 -0.78
CA TYR A 101 -5.99 -2.98 -0.64
C TYR A 101 -6.91 -3.71 -1.61
N ASN A 102 -8.21 -3.42 -1.60
CA ASN A 102 -9.19 -4.07 -2.47
C ASN A 102 -8.89 -3.87 -3.96
N LYS A 103 -8.36 -2.70 -4.33
CA LYS A 103 -7.91 -2.43 -5.70
C LYS A 103 -6.70 -3.29 -6.07
N ALA A 104 -5.71 -3.42 -5.18
CA ALA A 104 -4.54 -4.25 -5.43
C ALA A 104 -4.89 -5.76 -5.44
N ALA A 105 -5.71 -6.21 -4.49
CA ALA A 105 -6.21 -7.57 -4.39
C ALA A 105 -6.95 -8.02 -5.67
N ALA A 106 -7.75 -7.13 -6.26
CA ALA A 106 -8.46 -7.41 -7.52
C ALA A 106 -7.54 -7.47 -8.75
N ALA A 107 -6.31 -6.93 -8.67
CA ALA A 107 -5.35 -6.94 -9.78
C ALA A 107 -4.49 -8.23 -9.83
N LEU A 108 -4.48 -9.01 -8.74
CA LEU A 108 -3.82 -10.30 -8.64
C LEU A 108 -4.56 -11.39 -9.41
N HIS A 109 -3.84 -12.47 -9.74
CA HIS A 109 -4.34 -13.63 -10.48
C HIS A 109 -3.92 -14.90 -9.74
N PRO A 110 -4.84 -15.58 -9.02
CA PRO A 110 -6.26 -15.24 -8.87
C PRO A 110 -6.51 -13.98 -8.02
N PRO A 111 -7.67 -13.30 -8.18
CA PRO A 111 -8.03 -12.17 -7.33
C PRO A 111 -8.15 -12.58 -5.85
N CYS A 112 -7.53 -11.80 -4.95
CA CYS A 112 -7.65 -12.02 -3.50
C CYS A 112 -8.99 -11.53 -2.93
N TRP A 113 -9.32 -11.99 -1.72
CA TRP A 113 -10.56 -11.63 -1.04
C TRP A 113 -10.61 -10.12 -0.70
N LYS A 114 -11.77 -9.50 -0.94
CA LYS A 114 -12.06 -8.11 -0.56
C LYS A 114 -12.37 -7.99 0.94
N ILE A 115 -11.83 -6.95 1.56
CA ILE A 115 -12.10 -6.58 2.95
C ILE A 115 -13.10 -5.42 2.98
N THR A 116 -14.07 -5.46 3.90
CA THR A 116 -15.01 -4.37 4.15
C THR A 116 -14.77 -3.76 5.52
N TRP A 117 -15.18 -2.49 5.70
CA TRP A 117 -15.08 -1.80 6.98
C TRP A 117 -15.81 -2.55 8.10
N ASP A 118 -17.02 -3.05 7.84
CA ASP A 118 -17.79 -3.83 8.82
C ASP A 118 -17.07 -5.09 9.27
N LYS A 119 -16.35 -5.76 8.36
CA LYS A 119 -15.55 -6.93 8.71
C LYS A 119 -14.41 -6.53 9.65
N ILE A 120 -13.69 -5.45 9.34
CA ILE A 120 -12.62 -4.94 10.20
C ILE A 120 -13.12 -4.56 11.60
N VAL A 121 -14.25 -3.85 11.69
CA VAL A 121 -14.81 -3.45 12.98
C VAL A 121 -15.16 -4.69 13.81
N LYS A 122 -15.78 -5.71 13.20
CA LYS A 122 -16.06 -6.98 13.89
C LYS A 122 -14.76 -7.64 14.39
N LEU A 123 -13.75 -7.76 13.54
CA LEU A 123 -12.47 -8.39 13.88
C LEU A 123 -11.74 -7.67 15.01
N SER A 124 -11.73 -6.33 14.96
CA SER A 124 -11.15 -5.51 16.02
C SER A 124 -11.83 -5.65 17.36
N TYR A 125 -13.14 -5.90 17.36
CA TYR A 125 -13.91 -6.17 18.57
C TYR A 125 -13.56 -7.54 19.17
N PHE A 126 -13.28 -8.54 18.33
CA PHE A 126 -12.92 -9.89 18.77
C PHE A 126 -11.45 -10.06 19.14
N SER A 127 -10.57 -9.08 18.89
CA SER A 127 -9.10 -9.22 19.07
C SER A 127 -8.48 -10.38 18.28
N GLU A 128 -9.21 -10.93 17.30
CA GLU A 128 -8.74 -11.96 16.37
C GLU A 128 -8.10 -11.24 15.17
N PHE A 129 -6.78 -11.01 15.21
CA PHE A 129 -6.03 -10.46 14.07
C PHE A 129 -5.16 -11.50 13.35
N ASP A 130 -5.21 -12.78 13.73
CA ASP A 130 -4.53 -13.89 13.03
C ASP A 130 -5.07 -14.14 11.61
N ILE A 131 -6.25 -13.63 11.32
CA ILE A 131 -7.01 -13.66 10.05
C ILE A 131 -6.37 -12.98 8.81
N LEU A 132 -5.22 -12.33 8.91
CA LEU A 132 -4.55 -11.73 7.74
C LEU A 132 -3.40 -12.59 7.20
N TRP A 133 -3.08 -13.69 7.87
CA TRP A 133 -2.14 -14.69 7.38
C TRP A 133 -2.88 -15.75 6.55
N ASP A 134 -3.14 -15.45 5.28
CA ASP A 134 -3.25 -16.50 4.27
C ASP A 134 -1.88 -16.60 3.60
N THR A 135 -1.16 -17.69 3.89
CA THR A 135 0.07 -18.10 3.20
C THR A 135 -0.29 -18.76 1.87
#